data_AF-A0A085L6R2-F1
#
_entry.id   AF-A0A085L6R2-F1
#
_cell.length_a   1.000
_cell.length_b   1.000
_cell.length_c   1.000
_cell.angle_alpha   90.00
_cell.angle_beta   90.00
_cell.angle_gamma   90.00
#
_symmetry.space_group_name_H-M   'P 1'
#
loop_
_entity.id
_entity.type
_entity.pdbx_description
1 polymer ?
#
loop_
_entity_poly.entity_id
_entity_poly.type
_entity_poly.pdbx_seq_one_letter_code
_entity_poly.pdbx_strand_id
1 'polypeptide(L)'
;MKKKLLILVLVALVCVTAFASISKVTASPSYQIDKNIEAIMDGVDKAVKEDPVRDLSSNPYDYIVNNENYLNIVNLGSASLVPIREKITNSNENGLKEYILAIAGEEIAKVNLRGNSFLWSNGKEWAKEWDRHLGTMQDNIERITLSQNPKEDKVNALIKLGTPAIPFIMDKIENGDEELVPALDELLKGNSKVLFDKTTIKDNKEWVKNNKIFFEDLREMVVNTKQ
;
A
#
# COMPACT_ATOMS: atom_id res chain seq x y z
N MET A 1 51.48 29.67 0.97
CA MET A 1 50.32 29.51 0.06
C MET A 1 50.05 28.07 -0.34
N LYS A 2 51.04 27.30 -0.82
CA LYS A 2 50.86 25.91 -1.28
C LYS A 2 50.21 24.95 -0.25
N LYS A 3 50.59 25.01 1.03
CA LYS A 3 49.99 24.18 2.10
C LYS A 3 48.52 24.51 2.41
N LYS A 4 48.13 25.79 2.34
CA LYS A 4 46.73 26.23 2.57
C LYS A 4 45.83 25.81 1.40
N LEU A 5 46.36 25.84 0.18
CA LEU A 5 45.66 25.37 -1.02
C LEU A 5 45.47 23.84 -0.98
N LEU A 6 46.47 23.09 -0.52
CA LEU A 6 46.40 21.63 -0.42
C LEU A 6 45.34 21.16 0.62
N ILE A 7 45.25 21.87 1.75
CA ILE A 7 44.24 21.59 2.79
C ILE A 7 42.84 21.92 2.26
N LEU A 8 42.67 23.00 1.50
CA LEU A 8 41.37 23.39 0.94
C LEU A 8 40.86 22.36 -0.09
N VAL A 9 41.77 21.81 -0.91
CA VAL A 9 41.44 20.74 -1.87
C VAL A 9 41.09 19.43 -1.15
N LEU A 10 41.81 19.10 -0.06
CA LEU A 10 41.51 17.90 0.74
C LEU A 10 40.16 18.00 1.45
N VAL A 11 39.81 19.17 2.01
CA VAL A 11 38.51 19.40 2.64
C VAL A 11 37.39 19.36 1.60
N ALA A 12 37.59 19.94 0.41
CA ALA A 12 36.61 19.86 -0.67
C ALA A 12 36.39 18.40 -1.14
N LEU A 13 37.45 17.59 -1.24
CA LEU A 13 37.34 16.17 -1.61
C LEU A 13 36.56 15.35 -0.57
N VAL A 14 36.81 15.59 0.72
CA VAL A 14 36.10 14.93 1.83
C VAL A 14 34.64 15.38 1.91
N CYS A 15 34.34 16.65 1.61
CA CYS A 15 32.96 17.12 1.53
C CYS A 15 32.20 16.48 0.36
N VAL A 16 32.84 16.29 -0.80
CA VAL A 16 32.21 15.65 -1.97
C VAL A 16 31.93 14.16 -1.73
N THR A 17 32.84 13.42 -1.08
CA THR A 17 32.61 12.00 -0.76
C THR A 17 31.62 11.80 0.40
N ALA A 18 31.56 12.73 1.36
CA ALA A 18 30.55 12.74 2.41
C ALA A 18 29.15 13.03 1.86
N PHE A 19 29.02 13.94 0.88
CA PHE A 19 27.74 14.19 0.20
C PHE A 19 27.28 13.00 -0.66
N ALA A 20 28.20 12.34 -1.37
CA ALA A 20 27.86 11.15 -2.17
C ALA A 20 27.40 9.95 -1.32
N SER A 21 27.82 9.87 -0.06
CA SER A 21 27.46 8.77 0.85
C SER A 21 26.09 8.95 1.53
N ILE A 22 25.48 10.14 1.43
CA ILE A 22 24.19 10.46 2.07
C ILE A 22 23.02 10.25 1.10
N SER A 23 23.26 10.14 -0.20
CA SER A 23 22.22 9.95 -1.22
C SER A 23 22.13 8.49 -1.65
N LYS A 24 21.65 7.60 -0.78
CA LYS A 24 20.96 6.41 -1.29
C LYS A 24 19.66 6.90 -1.91
N VAL A 25 19.68 7.24 -3.20
CA VAL A 25 18.48 7.54 -3.97
C VAL A 25 17.67 6.25 -4.04
N THR A 26 16.75 6.07 -3.09
CA THR A 26 15.73 5.04 -3.17
C THR A 26 14.81 5.41 -4.32
N ALA A 27 14.70 4.54 -5.32
CA ALA A 27 13.82 4.79 -6.46
C ALA A 27 12.37 4.99 -6.00
N SER A 28 11.61 5.83 -6.70
CA SER A 28 10.21 6.10 -6.34
C SER A 28 9.38 4.81 -6.36
N PRO A 29 8.31 4.70 -5.54
CA PRO A 29 7.41 3.55 -5.59
C PRO A 29 6.90 3.26 -7.01
N SER A 30 6.55 4.31 -7.77
CA SER A 30 6.11 4.19 -9.16
C SER A 30 7.13 3.49 -10.06
N TYR A 31 8.40 3.88 -9.99
CA TYR A 31 9.48 3.24 -10.75
C TYR A 31 9.71 1.79 -10.31
N GLN A 32 9.67 1.52 -9.01
CA GLN A 32 9.85 0.17 -8.49
C GLN A 32 8.71 -0.75 -8.95
N ILE A 33 7.48 -0.25 -9.01
CA ILE A 33 6.35 -0.99 -9.60
C ILE A 33 6.62 -1.32 -11.06
N ASP A 34 7.02 -0.34 -11.88
CA ASP A 34 7.30 -0.55 -13.32
C ASP A 34 8.36 -1.62 -13.52
N LYS A 35 9.51 -1.47 -12.84
CA LYS A 35 10.60 -2.44 -12.92
C LYS A 35 10.14 -3.86 -12.58
N ASN A 36 9.40 -4.03 -11.48
CA ASN A 36 8.99 -5.35 -11.04
C ASN A 36 7.88 -5.93 -11.93
N ILE A 37 6.90 -5.13 -12.38
CA ILE A 37 5.83 -5.64 -13.24
C ILE A 37 6.35 -5.99 -14.64
N GLU A 38 7.29 -5.22 -15.18
CA GLU A 38 7.99 -5.54 -16.43
C GLU A 38 8.76 -6.84 -16.31
N ALA A 39 9.49 -7.05 -15.21
CA ALA A 39 10.19 -8.32 -14.97
C ALA A 39 9.25 -9.54 -14.89
N ILE A 40 8.03 -9.36 -14.35
CA ILE A 40 6.99 -10.41 -14.39
C ILE A 40 6.57 -10.67 -15.83
N MET A 41 6.25 -9.62 -16.61
CA MET A 41 5.80 -9.76 -18.00
C MET A 41 6.88 -10.37 -18.91
N ASP A 42 8.14 -9.97 -18.75
CA ASP A 42 9.28 -10.55 -19.47
C ASP A 42 9.42 -12.05 -19.18
N GLY A 43 9.17 -12.47 -17.93
CA GLY A 43 9.13 -13.87 -17.53
C GLY A 43 8.03 -14.66 -18.26
N VAL A 44 6.85 -14.06 -18.41
CA VAL A 44 5.73 -14.64 -19.17
C VAL A 44 6.11 -14.76 -20.65
N ASP A 45 6.61 -13.69 -21.26
CA ASP A 45 7.00 -13.67 -22.68
C ASP A 45 8.11 -14.67 -22.99
N LYS A 46 9.07 -14.84 -22.07
CA LYS A 46 10.13 -15.83 -22.20
C LYS A 46 9.56 -17.26 -22.18
N ALA A 47 8.61 -17.54 -21.28
CA ALA A 47 7.97 -18.85 -21.22
C ALA A 47 7.23 -19.19 -22.52
N VAL A 48 6.55 -18.22 -23.15
CA VAL A 48 5.92 -18.39 -24.47
C VAL A 48 6.94 -18.71 -25.56
N LYS A 49 8.08 -18.01 -25.55
CA LYS A 49 9.13 -18.20 -26.57
C LYS A 49 9.82 -19.55 -26.46
N GLU A 50 10.02 -20.04 -25.23
CA GLU A 50 10.70 -21.32 -24.97
C GLU A 50 9.81 -22.53 -25.31
N ASP A 51 8.49 -22.41 -25.14
CA ASP A 51 7.54 -23.46 -25.51
C ASP A 51 6.21 -22.88 -26.04
N PRO A 52 6.13 -22.58 -27.35
CA PRO A 52 4.94 -21.96 -27.95
C PRO A 52 3.69 -22.87 -27.97
N VAL A 53 3.83 -24.17 -27.70
CA VAL A 53 2.72 -25.14 -27.68
C VAL A 53 2.17 -25.29 -26.25
N ARG A 54 2.87 -24.74 -25.25
CA ARG A 54 2.43 -24.75 -23.86
C ARG A 54 1.25 -23.79 -23.67
N ASP A 55 0.15 -24.31 -23.14
CA ASP A 55 -0.93 -23.48 -22.63
C ASP A 55 -0.39 -22.69 -21.43
N LEU A 56 -0.23 -21.38 -21.62
CA LEU A 56 -0.07 -20.45 -20.53
C LEU A 56 -1.37 -20.36 -19.74
N SER A 57 -1.26 -20.20 -18.42
CA SER A 57 -2.44 -20.09 -17.58
C SER A 57 -3.26 -18.84 -17.92
N SER A 58 -4.57 -19.00 -18.06
CA SER A 58 -5.49 -17.86 -18.13
C SER A 58 -5.75 -17.22 -16.78
N ASN A 59 -5.17 -17.76 -15.69
CA ASN A 59 -5.38 -17.31 -14.32
C ASN A 59 -4.23 -16.39 -13.87
N PRO A 60 -4.49 -15.07 -13.63
CA PRO A 60 -3.46 -14.13 -13.19
C PRO A 60 -2.71 -14.54 -11.92
N TYR A 61 -3.37 -15.30 -11.03
CA TYR A 61 -2.77 -15.77 -9.78
C TYR A 61 -1.60 -16.72 -10.02
N ASP A 62 -1.57 -17.45 -11.13
CA ASP A 62 -0.51 -18.43 -11.42
C ASP A 62 0.83 -17.74 -11.70
N TYR A 63 0.81 -16.45 -12.06
CA TYR A 63 2.01 -15.67 -12.37
C TYR A 63 2.64 -14.97 -11.15
N ILE A 64 1.92 -14.93 -10.02
CA ILE A 64 2.35 -14.21 -8.82
C ILE A 64 2.73 -15.13 -7.66
N VAL A 65 2.35 -16.41 -7.72
CA VAL A 65 2.73 -17.41 -6.71
C VAL A 65 4.25 -17.56 -6.67
N ASN A 66 4.84 -17.34 -5.48
CA ASN A 66 6.29 -17.39 -5.24
C ASN A 66 7.12 -16.47 -6.17
N ASN A 67 6.52 -15.41 -6.70
CA ASN A 67 7.19 -14.48 -7.59
C ASN A 67 7.83 -13.34 -6.79
N GLU A 68 9.17 -13.29 -6.75
CA GLU A 68 9.92 -12.27 -6.00
C GLU A 68 9.60 -10.85 -6.46
N ASN A 69 9.39 -10.63 -7.75
CA ASN A 69 9.04 -9.30 -8.27
C ASN A 69 7.65 -8.87 -7.81
N TYR A 70 6.69 -9.80 -7.73
CA TYR A 70 5.37 -9.52 -7.17
C TYR A 70 5.47 -9.18 -5.67
N LEU A 71 6.21 -9.98 -4.90
CA LEU A 71 6.45 -9.71 -3.48
C LEU A 71 7.12 -8.35 -3.25
N ASN A 72 8.05 -7.96 -4.13
CA ASN A 72 8.67 -6.64 -4.08
C ASN A 72 7.65 -5.52 -4.27
N ILE A 73 6.64 -5.68 -5.14
CA ILE A 73 5.55 -4.71 -5.30
C ILE A 73 4.74 -4.63 -4.00
N VAL A 74 4.31 -5.75 -3.44
CA VAL A 74 3.53 -5.79 -2.19
C VAL A 74 4.29 -5.15 -1.03
N ASN A 75 5.60 -5.41 -0.93
CA ASN A 75 6.47 -4.88 0.12
C ASN A 75 6.68 -3.36 0.05
N LEU A 76 6.31 -2.68 -1.04
CA LEU A 76 6.29 -1.21 -1.10
C LEU A 76 5.25 -0.61 -0.15
N GLY A 77 4.24 -1.38 0.26
CA GLY A 77 3.22 -0.97 1.21
C GLY A 77 2.36 0.20 0.69
N SER A 78 1.76 0.96 1.61
CA SER A 78 0.75 1.99 1.31
C SER A 78 1.19 3.04 0.30
N ALA A 79 2.49 3.36 0.25
CA ALA A 79 3.06 4.32 -0.69
C ALA A 79 2.91 3.92 -2.17
N SER A 80 2.59 2.66 -2.45
CA SER A 80 2.37 2.15 -3.81
C SER A 80 0.90 2.17 -4.26
N LEU A 81 -0.08 2.36 -3.36
CA LEU A 81 -1.50 2.24 -3.69
C LEU A 81 -1.96 3.26 -4.74
N VAL A 82 -1.57 4.54 -4.57
CA VAL A 82 -1.87 5.60 -5.56
C VAL A 82 -1.18 5.32 -6.90
N PRO A 83 0.14 5.06 -6.95
CA PRO A 83 0.81 4.67 -8.19
C PRO A 83 0.19 3.45 -8.89
N ILE A 84 -0.23 2.41 -8.15
CA ILE A 84 -0.90 1.22 -8.70
C ILE A 84 -2.19 1.63 -9.41
N ARG A 85 -3.05 2.39 -8.72
CA ARG A 85 -4.32 2.87 -9.27
C ARG A 85 -4.12 3.76 -10.49
N GLU A 86 -3.14 4.67 -10.46
CA GLU A 86 -2.79 5.52 -11.61
C GLU A 86 -2.30 4.71 -12.81
N LYS A 87 -1.44 3.70 -12.59
CA LYS A 87 -0.94 2.85 -13.68
C LYS A 87 -2.07 2.06 -14.35
N ILE A 88 -3.01 1.54 -13.56
CA ILE A 88 -4.17 0.81 -14.09
C ILE A 88 -5.10 1.74 -14.86
N THR A 89 -5.43 2.90 -14.29
CA THR A 89 -6.36 3.87 -14.91
C THR A 89 -5.81 4.51 -16.18
N ASN A 90 -4.51 4.82 -16.20
CA ASN A 90 -3.83 5.43 -17.35
C ASN A 90 -3.39 4.40 -18.40
N SER A 91 -3.47 3.09 -18.13
CA SER A 91 -3.16 2.08 -19.13
C SER A 91 -4.21 2.08 -20.25
N ASN A 92 -3.75 1.98 -21.49
CA ASN A 92 -4.64 1.73 -22.62
C ASN A 92 -5.14 0.29 -22.62
N GLU A 93 -4.40 -0.61 -21.98
CA GLU A 93 -4.70 -2.04 -21.87
C GLU A 93 -5.56 -2.35 -20.65
N ASN A 94 -6.05 -3.59 -20.57
CA ASN A 94 -6.79 -4.11 -19.42
C ASN A 94 -6.51 -5.62 -19.25
N GLY A 95 -5.24 -5.99 -19.41
CA GLY A 95 -4.81 -7.38 -19.51
C GLY A 95 -4.20 -7.91 -18.21
N LEU A 96 -3.33 -8.91 -18.35
CA LEU A 96 -2.67 -9.59 -17.23
C LEU A 96 -1.93 -8.62 -16.31
N LYS A 97 -1.22 -7.64 -16.89
CA LYS A 97 -0.48 -6.60 -16.15
C LYS A 97 -1.39 -5.82 -15.21
N GLU A 98 -2.47 -5.23 -15.72
CA GLU A 98 -3.40 -4.43 -14.91
C GLU A 98 -4.09 -5.29 -13.84
N TYR A 99 -4.39 -6.55 -14.16
CA TYR A 99 -4.95 -7.49 -13.21
C TYR A 99 -3.98 -7.79 -12.06
N ILE A 100 -2.71 -8.09 -12.35
CA ILE A 100 -1.70 -8.36 -11.31
C ILE A 100 -1.52 -7.14 -10.41
N LEU A 101 -1.50 -5.94 -10.97
CA LEU A 101 -1.43 -4.70 -10.19
C LEU A 101 -2.65 -4.52 -9.28
N ALA A 102 -3.85 -4.88 -9.75
CA ALA A 102 -5.07 -4.84 -8.94
C ALA A 102 -5.00 -5.82 -7.75
N ILE A 103 -4.51 -7.05 -7.97
CA ILE A 103 -4.30 -8.02 -6.88
C ILE A 103 -3.31 -7.46 -5.85
N ALA A 104 -2.18 -6.90 -6.30
CA ALA A 104 -1.20 -6.28 -5.41
C ALA A 104 -1.83 -5.13 -4.60
N GLY A 105 -2.67 -4.31 -5.25
CA GLY A 105 -3.43 -3.24 -4.59
C GLY A 105 -4.33 -3.77 -3.47
N GLU A 106 -5.10 -4.84 -3.71
CA GLU A 106 -5.93 -5.47 -2.68
C GLU A 106 -5.10 -6.03 -1.51
N GLU A 107 -3.98 -6.68 -1.80
CA GLU A 107 -3.10 -7.30 -0.80
C GLU A 107 -2.43 -6.24 0.10
N ILE A 108 -1.88 -5.18 -0.49
CA ILE A 108 -1.31 -4.04 0.23
C ILE A 108 -2.37 -3.34 1.09
N ALA A 109 -3.56 -3.14 0.53
CA ALA A 109 -4.66 -2.48 1.21
C ALA A 109 -5.36 -3.39 2.24
N LYS A 110 -5.05 -4.68 2.26
CA LYS A 110 -5.75 -5.71 3.06
C LYS A 110 -7.27 -5.66 2.87
N VAL A 111 -7.71 -5.47 1.63
CA VAL A 111 -9.12 -5.48 1.26
C VAL A 111 -9.41 -6.68 0.36
N ASN A 112 -10.69 -7.04 0.28
CA ASN A 112 -11.18 -7.99 -0.71
C ASN A 112 -12.39 -7.35 -1.40
N LEU A 113 -12.14 -6.42 -2.32
CA LEU A 113 -13.19 -5.72 -3.06
C LEU A 113 -13.85 -6.65 -4.05
N ARG A 114 -13.13 -7.66 -4.57
CA ARG A 114 -13.73 -8.69 -5.41
C ARG A 114 -14.85 -9.41 -4.66
N GLY A 115 -14.55 -9.85 -3.44
CA GLY A 115 -15.47 -10.51 -2.52
C GLY A 115 -16.22 -11.69 -3.15
N ASN A 116 -17.33 -12.08 -2.51
CA ASN A 116 -18.26 -13.07 -3.07
C ASN A 116 -19.19 -12.47 -4.15
N SER A 117 -19.16 -11.14 -4.31
CA SER A 117 -20.02 -10.41 -5.24
C SER A 117 -19.35 -10.18 -6.60
N PHE A 118 -18.11 -10.64 -6.78
CA PHE A 118 -17.32 -10.51 -8.01
C PHE A 118 -17.34 -9.08 -8.58
N LEU A 119 -17.17 -8.08 -7.72
CA LEU A 119 -17.37 -6.67 -8.10
C LEU A 119 -16.41 -6.19 -9.20
N TRP A 120 -15.31 -6.91 -9.41
CA TRP A 120 -14.40 -6.68 -10.51
C TRP A 120 -13.85 -7.98 -11.11
N SER A 121 -13.58 -7.94 -12.41
CA SER A 121 -13.07 -9.04 -13.23
C SER A 121 -11.81 -8.68 -14.03
N ASN A 122 -11.36 -7.43 -13.93
CA ASN A 122 -10.15 -6.92 -14.56
C ASN A 122 -9.64 -5.68 -13.80
N GLY A 123 -8.44 -5.21 -14.14
CA GLY A 123 -7.80 -4.10 -13.43
C GLY A 123 -8.62 -2.79 -13.51
N LYS A 124 -9.19 -2.45 -14.67
CA LYS A 124 -9.98 -1.22 -14.80
C LYS A 124 -11.26 -1.24 -13.98
N GLU A 125 -11.91 -2.39 -13.84
CA GLU A 125 -13.03 -2.55 -12.91
C GLU A 125 -12.57 -2.43 -11.46
N TRP A 126 -11.45 -3.06 -11.09
CA TRP A 126 -10.88 -2.89 -9.76
C TRP A 126 -10.64 -1.42 -9.43
N ALA A 127 -10.09 -0.62 -10.35
CA ALA A 127 -9.84 0.80 -10.11
C ALA A 127 -11.13 1.58 -9.81
N LYS A 128 -12.24 1.25 -10.50
CA LYS A 128 -13.56 1.86 -10.22
C LYS A 128 -14.10 1.44 -8.85
N GLU A 129 -13.98 0.16 -8.51
CA GLU A 129 -14.39 -0.36 -7.20
C GLU A 129 -13.55 0.23 -6.07
N TRP A 130 -12.25 0.37 -6.29
CA TRP A 130 -11.30 1.01 -5.39
C TRP A 130 -11.68 2.46 -5.13
N ASP A 131 -11.94 3.24 -6.19
CA ASP A 131 -12.36 4.64 -6.04
C ASP A 131 -13.69 4.76 -5.28
N ARG A 132 -14.67 3.87 -5.55
CA ARG A 132 -15.92 3.85 -4.79
C ARG A 132 -15.71 3.49 -3.32
N HIS A 133 -14.84 2.51 -3.06
CA HIS A 133 -14.48 2.08 -1.71
C HIS A 133 -13.88 3.25 -0.92
N LEU A 134 -12.91 3.95 -1.49
CA LEU A 134 -12.30 5.13 -0.87
C LEU A 134 -13.29 6.28 -0.70
N GLY A 135 -14.10 6.58 -1.73
CA GLY A 135 -15.09 7.66 -1.69
C GLY A 135 -16.17 7.47 -0.60
N THR A 136 -16.48 6.23 -0.23
CA THR A 136 -17.45 5.89 0.83
C THR A 136 -16.82 5.56 2.18
N MET A 137 -15.49 5.61 2.29
CA MET A 137 -14.72 5.15 3.46
C MET A 137 -15.18 5.80 4.78
N GLN A 138 -15.17 7.14 4.83
CA GLN A 138 -15.51 7.88 6.05
C GLN A 138 -16.96 7.64 6.48
N ASP A 139 -17.88 7.62 5.51
CA ASP A 139 -19.31 7.42 5.77
C ASP A 139 -19.57 5.99 6.29
N ASN A 140 -18.83 5.01 5.76
CA ASN A 140 -18.86 3.64 6.25
C ASN A 140 -18.31 3.52 7.68
N ILE A 141 -17.19 4.17 7.99
CA ILE A 141 -16.63 4.18 9.35
C ILE A 141 -17.63 4.80 10.33
N GLU A 142 -18.19 5.96 10.00
CA GLU A 142 -19.19 6.63 10.84
C GLU A 142 -20.40 5.74 11.09
N ARG A 143 -20.96 5.16 10.02
CA ARG A 143 -22.09 4.23 10.09
C ARG A 143 -21.78 3.01 10.96
N ILE A 144 -20.58 2.44 10.85
CA ILE A 144 -20.18 1.29 11.66
C ILE A 144 -20.05 1.67 13.13
N THR A 145 -19.34 2.76 13.44
CA THR A 145 -19.09 3.19 14.82
C THR A 145 -20.39 3.56 15.53
N LEU A 146 -21.29 4.29 14.86
CA LEU A 146 -22.59 4.69 15.40
C LEU A 146 -23.65 3.56 15.46
N SER A 147 -23.39 2.42 14.83
CA SER A 147 -24.35 1.31 14.82
C SER A 147 -24.60 0.75 16.23
N GLN A 148 -25.76 0.12 16.41
CA GLN A 148 -26.10 -0.63 17.63
C GLN A 148 -25.62 -2.10 17.57
N ASN A 149 -24.75 -2.42 16.61
CA ASN A 149 -24.23 -3.76 16.47
C ASN A 149 -23.30 -4.13 17.64
N PRO A 150 -23.16 -5.42 17.96
CA PRO A 150 -22.16 -5.90 18.89
C PRO A 150 -20.75 -5.38 18.55
N LYS A 151 -19.94 -5.14 19.58
CA LYS A 151 -18.56 -4.64 19.45
C LYS A 151 -17.73 -5.48 18.46
N GLU A 152 -17.83 -6.79 18.55
CA GLU A 152 -17.10 -7.71 17.66
C GLU A 152 -17.50 -7.52 16.19
N ASP A 153 -18.79 -7.33 15.91
CA ASP A 153 -19.27 -7.09 14.55
C ASP A 153 -18.78 -5.75 14.01
N LYS A 154 -18.72 -4.71 14.85
CA LYS A 154 -18.13 -3.42 14.48
C LYS A 154 -16.65 -3.56 14.13
N VAL A 155 -15.89 -4.26 14.98
CA VAL A 155 -14.46 -4.53 14.77
C VAL A 155 -14.25 -5.26 13.44
N ASN A 156 -14.99 -6.35 13.21
CA ASN A 156 -14.91 -7.12 11.97
C ASN A 156 -15.30 -6.30 10.73
N ALA A 157 -16.29 -5.42 10.84
CA ALA A 157 -16.69 -4.53 9.76
C ALA A 157 -15.61 -3.48 9.44
N LEU A 158 -14.94 -2.91 10.45
CA LEU A 158 -13.83 -1.97 10.26
C LEU A 158 -12.61 -2.63 9.63
N ILE A 159 -12.27 -3.86 10.05
CA ILE A 159 -11.16 -4.63 9.46
C ILE A 159 -11.37 -4.84 7.97
N LYS A 160 -12.61 -5.12 7.54
CA LYS A 160 -12.95 -5.30 6.11
C LYS A 160 -12.75 -4.05 5.26
N LEU A 161 -12.67 -2.86 5.86
CA LEU A 161 -12.36 -1.62 5.13
C LEU A 161 -10.88 -1.52 4.73
N GLY A 162 -10.02 -2.34 5.34
CA GLY A 162 -8.60 -2.42 5.04
C GLY A 162 -7.79 -1.26 5.60
N THR A 163 -6.51 -1.20 5.20
CA THR A 163 -5.54 -0.22 5.70
C THR A 163 -5.93 1.25 5.43
N PRO A 164 -6.65 1.64 4.36
CA PRO A 164 -7.07 3.03 4.18
C PRO A 164 -7.98 3.56 5.31
N ALA A 165 -8.60 2.69 6.10
CA ALA A 165 -9.41 3.08 7.26
C ALA A 165 -8.57 3.49 8.48
N ILE A 166 -7.29 3.08 8.56
CA ILE A 166 -6.41 3.30 9.72
C ILE A 166 -6.44 4.75 10.25
N PRO A 167 -6.15 5.79 9.45
CA PRO A 167 -6.08 7.16 9.97
C PRO A 167 -7.40 7.63 10.60
N PHE A 168 -8.53 7.20 10.05
CA PHE A 168 -9.85 7.57 10.56
C PHE A 168 -10.26 6.76 11.80
N ILE A 169 -9.85 5.49 11.90
CA ILE A 169 -10.00 4.71 13.12
C ILE A 169 -9.15 5.31 14.25
N MET A 170 -7.93 5.77 13.93
CA MET A 170 -7.06 6.46 14.89
C MET A 170 -7.72 7.75 15.41
N ASP A 171 -8.38 8.54 14.55
CA ASP A 171 -9.12 9.73 14.98
C ASP A 171 -10.25 9.37 15.96
N LYS A 172 -10.96 8.28 15.74
CA LYS A 172 -12.02 7.81 16.67
C LYS A 172 -11.46 7.38 18.02
N ILE A 173 -10.35 6.64 18.03
CA ILE A 173 -9.68 6.24 19.27
C ILE A 173 -9.18 7.46 20.04
N GLU A 174 -8.54 8.42 19.36
CA GLU A 174 -8.08 9.69 19.96
C GLU A 174 -9.23 10.43 20.66
N ASN A 175 -10.43 10.37 20.08
CA ASN A 175 -11.64 11.01 20.60
C ASN A 175 -12.38 10.24 21.70
N GLY A 176 -11.97 9.01 22.04
CA GLY A 176 -12.63 8.25 23.12
C GLY A 176 -13.02 6.82 22.77
N ASP A 177 -13.08 6.46 21.48
CA ASP A 177 -13.63 5.18 21.04
C ASP A 177 -12.60 4.04 21.15
N GLU A 178 -12.10 3.79 22.36
CA GLU A 178 -11.10 2.75 22.64
C GLU A 178 -11.60 1.34 22.32
N GLU A 179 -12.91 1.16 22.16
CA GLU A 179 -13.46 -0.11 21.69
C GLU A 179 -12.99 -0.52 20.29
N LEU A 180 -12.46 0.42 19.50
CA LEU A 180 -11.99 0.18 18.13
C LEU A 180 -10.52 -0.26 18.07
N VAL A 181 -9.79 -0.24 19.19
CA VAL A 181 -8.39 -0.68 19.28
C VAL A 181 -8.15 -2.08 18.67
N PRO A 182 -9.03 -3.09 18.85
CA PRO A 182 -8.82 -4.39 18.21
C PRO A 182 -8.84 -4.35 16.67
N ALA A 183 -9.60 -3.46 16.05
CA ALA A 183 -9.58 -3.29 14.60
C ALA A 183 -8.26 -2.67 14.14
N LEU A 184 -7.78 -1.66 14.87
CA LEU A 184 -6.47 -1.04 14.61
C LEU A 184 -5.33 -2.07 14.73
N ASP A 185 -5.35 -2.89 15.78
CA ASP A 185 -4.40 -3.98 16.04
C ASP A 185 -4.28 -4.93 14.84
N GLU A 186 -5.41 -5.40 14.31
CA GLU A 186 -5.43 -6.30 13.16
C GLU A 186 -4.89 -5.62 11.88
N LEU A 187 -5.35 -4.40 11.60
CA LEU A 187 -4.95 -3.65 10.42
C LEU A 187 -3.45 -3.31 10.41
N LEU A 188 -2.85 -3.12 11.59
CA LEU A 188 -1.43 -2.84 11.76
C LEU A 188 -0.52 -4.08 11.80
N LYS A 189 -1.05 -5.30 11.79
CA LYS A 189 -0.18 -6.51 11.73
C LYS A 189 0.75 -6.48 10.52
N GLY A 190 2.05 -6.64 10.76
CA GLY A 190 3.07 -6.59 9.69
C GLY A 190 3.31 -5.20 9.10
N ASN A 191 2.79 -4.13 9.72
CA ASN A 191 3.10 -2.76 9.31
C ASN A 191 4.57 -2.43 9.63
N SER A 192 5.27 -1.83 8.68
CA SER A 192 6.69 -1.49 8.82
C SER A 192 6.95 -0.08 9.37
N LYS A 193 5.93 0.79 9.40
CA LYS A 193 6.06 2.18 9.85
C LYS A 193 5.99 2.30 11.37
N VAL A 194 5.22 1.45 12.03
CA VAL A 194 4.97 1.52 13.48
C VAL A 194 4.94 0.14 14.11
N LEU A 195 5.36 0.06 15.38
CA LEU A 195 5.14 -1.11 16.22
C LEU A 195 3.90 -0.87 17.08
N PHE A 196 2.88 -1.69 16.88
CA PHE A 196 1.63 -1.64 17.64
C PHE A 196 1.31 -3.03 18.19
N ASP A 197 1.08 -3.09 19.50
CA ASP A 197 0.56 -4.27 20.18
C ASP A 197 -0.36 -3.79 21.30
N LYS A 198 -1.66 -4.06 21.14
CA LYS A 198 -2.70 -3.64 22.10
C LYS A 198 -2.49 -4.18 23.53
N THR A 199 -1.68 -5.23 23.71
CA THR A 199 -1.40 -5.83 25.02
C THR A 199 -0.28 -5.10 25.78
N THR A 200 0.54 -4.33 25.07
CA THR A 200 1.70 -3.62 25.65
C THR A 200 1.49 -2.11 25.77
N ILE A 201 0.63 -1.55 24.91
CA ILE A 201 0.31 -0.12 24.91
C ILE A 201 -0.63 0.20 26.07
N LYS A 202 -0.17 1.03 27.01
CA LYS A 202 -0.92 1.44 28.21
C LYS A 202 -1.95 2.53 27.93
N ASP A 203 -1.63 3.44 27.02
CA ASP A 203 -2.48 4.56 26.64
C ASP A 203 -2.62 4.58 25.12
N ASN A 204 -3.74 4.03 24.65
CA ASN A 204 -4.01 3.95 23.21
C ASN A 204 -4.26 5.33 22.60
N LYS A 205 -4.81 6.28 23.35
CA LYS A 205 -5.10 7.64 22.86
C LYS A 205 -3.83 8.41 22.59
N GLU A 206 -2.91 8.38 23.55
CA GLU A 206 -1.61 9.03 23.40
C GLU A 206 -0.78 8.33 22.31
N TRP A 207 -0.86 7.00 22.22
CA TRP A 207 -0.18 6.28 21.15
C TRP A 207 -0.70 6.69 19.76
N VAL A 208 -2.02 6.72 19.53
CA VAL A 208 -2.55 7.09 18.21
C VAL A 208 -2.22 8.54 17.86
N LYS A 209 -2.31 9.45 18.82
CA LYS A 209 -1.96 10.86 18.63
C LYS A 209 -0.52 11.05 18.15
N ASN A 210 0.40 10.28 18.70
CA ASN A 210 1.83 10.36 18.36
C ASN A 210 2.20 9.64 17.05
N ASN A 211 1.36 8.71 16.58
CA ASN A 211 1.68 7.86 15.43
C ASN A 211 0.83 8.14 14.18
N LYS A 212 -0.27 8.90 14.28
CA LYS A 212 -1.16 9.17 13.13
C LYS A 212 -0.45 9.80 11.93
N ILE A 213 0.59 10.59 12.19
CA ILE A 213 1.40 11.26 11.16
C ILE A 213 2.02 10.28 10.14
N PHE A 214 2.25 9.02 10.54
CA PHE A 214 2.82 7.99 9.65
C PHE A 214 1.82 7.46 8.61
N PHE A 215 0.53 7.82 8.73
CA PHE A 215 -0.57 7.35 7.90
C PHE A 215 -1.25 8.49 7.11
N GLU A 216 -0.61 9.66 7.02
CA GLU A 216 -1.15 10.77 6.23
C GLU A 216 -1.25 10.44 4.74
N ASP A 217 -0.37 9.58 4.21
CA ASP A 217 -0.48 9.07 2.83
C ASP A 217 -1.82 8.36 2.58
N LEU A 218 -2.28 7.56 3.53
CA LEU A 218 -3.59 6.89 3.47
C LEU A 218 -4.74 7.87 3.65
N ARG A 219 -4.57 8.87 4.52
CA ARG A 219 -5.58 9.91 4.74
C ARG A 219 -5.79 10.74 3.48
N GLU A 220 -4.72 11.26 2.90
CA GLU A 220 -4.74 12.06 1.68
C GLU A 220 -5.37 11.26 0.53
N MET A 221 -5.01 9.99 0.39
CA MET A 221 -5.60 9.10 -0.61
C MET A 221 -7.13 9.04 -0.49
N VAL A 222 -7.68 8.85 0.72
CA VAL A 222 -9.14 8.80 0.93
C VAL A 222 -9.80 10.16 0.71
N VAL A 223 -9.20 11.24 1.22
CA VAL A 223 -9.78 12.60 1.13
C VAL A 223 -9.81 13.09 -0.31
N ASN A 224 -8.76 12.81 -1.08
CA ASN A 224 -8.66 13.27 -2.47
C ASN A 224 -9.62 12.52 -3.41
N THR A 225 -10.13 11.34 -3.04
CA THR A 225 -11.13 10.61 -3.84
C THR A 225 -12.55 11.16 -3.69
N LYS A 226 -12.85 11.94 -2.64
CA LYS A 226 -14.19 12.54 -2.41
C LYS A 226 -14.46 13.79 -3.26
N GLN A 227 -13.47 14.34 -3.96
CA GLN A 227 -13.58 15.52 -4.83
C GLN A 227 -13.90 15.13 -6.28
#